data_AF-A0A117IFS8-F1
#
_entry.id   AF-A0A117IFS8-F1
#
_cell.length_a   1.000
_cell.length_b   1.000
_cell.length_c   1.000
_cell.angle_alpha   90.00
_cell.angle_beta   90.00
_cell.angle_gamma   90.00
#
_symmetry.space_group_name_H-M   'P 1'
#
loop_
_entity.id
_entity.type
_entity.pdbx_description
1 polymer ?
#
loop_
_entity_poly.entity_id
_entity_poly.type
_entity_poly.pdbx_seq_one_letter_code
_entity_poly.pdbx_strand_id
1 'polypeptide(L)'
;MTDDLADRIWRLVFDADGDPDPAVVADLKSRISTAGLTDLIIFSHGWNNDEAAAKSLYERWFGLLAPQLDPARTVGFVGLRWPSQLWRDEPIPDFTGPAAHDGGGAAALGDEVVEVPAGAPSLDPAQLDELKDMFPDGKEQLDTIAGLLAAPPSDDRLPELLDALRAFSAATQTGFNDGEVAAPDAGPGMLAESQDPEQLFTTFADELSNAGVRFDDGAGGGAAGLGDIAGRLWHGAKEALRQLSYWKMKNRAGVVGRRGLGPVIDGLHAEFPDLRIHLVGHSFGARVVSYALAGMSEVQPSPVKAVTLLQGAYSRFTFTERLPFRKGAGELVGMLNRIDGPLTVCFSSHDRALGTFYPLASAAAGEDAAGADDPLFRWRAMGSHGAYNSPTQSLGAKGAAYPFQPGQILNLNSSEVVAKDDGPSGAHSDIFHEQLCWVVAAAGKLNPA
;
A
#
# COMPACT_ATOMS: atom_id res chain seq x y z
N MET A 1 -18.94 -30.07 -1.60
CA MET A 1 -18.47 -28.81 -1.00
C MET A 1 -19.67 -27.92 -0.83
N THR A 2 -19.79 -27.24 0.31
CA THR A 2 -20.75 -26.16 0.49
C THR A 2 -20.47 -25.08 -0.57
N ASP A 3 -21.50 -24.58 -1.23
CA ASP A 3 -21.40 -23.49 -2.23
C ASP A 3 -21.09 -22.12 -1.58
N ASP A 4 -20.84 -22.09 -0.26
CA ASP A 4 -20.54 -20.87 0.47
C ASP A 4 -19.12 -20.39 0.14
N LEU A 5 -19.03 -19.17 -0.39
CA LEU A 5 -17.77 -18.51 -0.71
C LEU A 5 -16.86 -18.40 0.52
N ALA A 6 -17.45 -18.20 1.72
CA ALA A 6 -16.67 -18.07 2.95
C ALA A 6 -15.81 -19.32 3.25
N ASP A 7 -16.30 -20.51 2.89
CA ASP A 7 -15.57 -21.78 3.10
C ASP A 7 -14.39 -21.95 2.12
N ARG A 8 -14.34 -21.14 1.05
CA ARG A 8 -13.32 -21.14 0.00
C ARG A 8 -12.29 -20.02 0.15
N ILE A 9 -12.41 -19.19 1.18
CA ILE A 9 -11.44 -18.13 1.51
C ILE A 9 -10.54 -18.62 2.64
N TRP A 10 -9.25 -18.73 2.34
CA TRP A 10 -8.22 -19.11 3.30
C TRP A 10 -7.30 -17.94 3.61
N ARG A 11 -6.57 -18.05 4.72
CA ARG A 11 -5.51 -17.09 5.06
C ARG A 11 -4.15 -17.70 4.79
N LEU A 12 -3.19 -16.86 4.41
CA LEU A 12 -1.76 -17.11 4.61
C LEU A 12 -1.23 -16.03 5.54
N VAL A 13 -0.47 -16.41 6.56
CA VAL A 13 0.07 -15.48 7.56
C VAL A 13 1.57 -15.51 7.50
N PHE A 14 2.18 -14.33 7.42
CA PHE A 14 3.62 -14.12 7.45
C PHE A 14 3.98 -13.21 8.63
N ASP A 15 5.15 -13.42 9.20
CA ASP A 15 5.76 -12.47 10.14
C ASP A 15 6.55 -11.36 9.41
N ALA A 16 7.32 -10.57 10.16
CA ALA A 16 8.07 -9.43 9.63
C ALA A 16 9.29 -9.85 8.78
N ASP A 17 9.81 -11.05 8.98
CA ASP A 17 10.95 -11.60 8.25
C ASP A 17 10.52 -12.35 6.98
N GLY A 18 9.21 -12.52 6.82
CA GLY A 18 8.59 -13.22 5.71
C GLY A 18 8.44 -14.72 5.96
N ASP A 19 8.61 -15.18 7.20
CA ASP A 19 8.40 -16.58 7.53
C ASP A 19 6.89 -16.87 7.59
N PRO A 20 6.38 -17.85 6.81
CA PRO A 20 4.97 -18.21 6.87
C PRO A 20 4.67 -19.08 8.09
N ASP A 21 3.45 -18.98 8.63
CA ASP A 21 2.95 -19.96 9.60
C ASP A 21 2.90 -21.37 8.96
N PRO A 22 3.72 -22.34 9.41
CA PRO A 22 3.81 -23.64 8.77
C PRO A 22 2.50 -24.45 8.83
N ALA A 23 1.71 -24.26 9.90
CA ALA A 23 0.44 -24.96 10.05
C ALA A 23 -0.59 -24.44 9.04
N VAL A 24 -0.59 -23.13 8.80
CA VAL A 24 -1.47 -22.49 7.82
C VAL A 24 -1.08 -22.89 6.39
N VAL A 25 0.22 -22.99 6.07
CA VAL A 25 0.67 -23.49 4.76
C VAL A 25 0.30 -24.95 4.55
N ALA A 26 0.44 -25.80 5.56
CA ALA A 26 0.04 -27.20 5.49
C ALA A 26 -1.47 -27.37 5.29
N ASP A 27 -2.29 -26.55 5.97
CA ASP A 27 -3.75 -26.54 5.79
C ASP A 27 -4.12 -26.12 4.36
N LEU A 28 -3.48 -25.07 3.81
CA LEU A 28 -3.71 -24.66 2.42
C LEU A 28 -3.44 -25.80 1.43
N LYS A 29 -2.31 -26.50 1.58
CA LYS A 29 -1.96 -27.66 0.72
C LYS A 29 -3.00 -28.77 0.81
N SER A 30 -3.41 -29.12 2.03
CA SER A 30 -4.47 -30.12 2.27
C SER A 30 -5.79 -29.75 1.57
N ARG A 31 -6.15 -28.47 1.60
CA ARG A 31 -7.38 -27.96 0.96
C ARG A 31 -7.29 -27.92 -0.55
N ILE A 32 -6.15 -27.51 -1.13
CA ILE A 32 -5.92 -27.58 -2.57
C ILE A 32 -6.17 -29.00 -3.07
N SER A 33 -5.59 -30.00 -2.39
CA SER A 33 -5.76 -31.41 -2.73
C SER A 33 -7.21 -31.88 -2.55
N THR A 34 -7.82 -31.61 -1.39
CA THR A 34 -9.16 -32.08 -1.05
C THR A 34 -10.25 -31.47 -1.94
N ALA A 35 -10.10 -30.20 -2.29
CA ALA A 35 -11.04 -29.49 -3.15
C ALA A 35 -10.78 -29.67 -4.65
N GLY A 36 -9.63 -30.25 -5.04
CA GLY A 36 -9.27 -30.44 -6.44
C GLY A 36 -9.15 -29.11 -7.20
N LEU A 37 -8.54 -28.09 -6.57
CA LEU A 37 -8.47 -26.75 -7.15
C LEU A 37 -7.62 -26.74 -8.42
N THR A 38 -8.12 -26.06 -9.46
CA THR A 38 -7.38 -25.82 -10.71
C THR A 38 -6.67 -24.47 -10.70
N ASP A 39 -7.23 -23.52 -9.96
CA ASP A 39 -6.77 -22.14 -9.90
C ASP A 39 -6.80 -21.63 -8.45
N LEU A 40 -5.79 -20.85 -8.07
CA LEU A 40 -5.67 -20.22 -6.76
C LEU A 40 -5.47 -18.72 -6.94
N ILE A 41 -6.39 -17.91 -6.42
CA ILE A 41 -6.26 -16.45 -6.41
C ILE A 41 -5.75 -16.03 -5.04
N ILE A 42 -4.59 -15.39 -5.03
CA ILE A 42 -3.91 -14.93 -3.83
C ILE A 42 -3.95 -13.40 -3.82
N PHE A 43 -4.61 -12.80 -2.82
CA PHE A 43 -4.75 -11.36 -2.67
C PHE A 43 -4.01 -10.85 -1.43
N SER A 44 -3.02 -9.97 -1.63
CA SER A 44 -2.40 -9.19 -0.56
C SER A 44 -2.97 -7.78 -0.50
N HIS A 45 -3.58 -7.41 0.62
CA HIS A 45 -4.01 -6.04 0.89
C HIS A 45 -2.88 -5.24 1.57
N GLY A 46 -2.99 -3.91 1.56
CA GLY A 46 -2.00 -3.01 2.18
C GLY A 46 -2.04 -2.96 3.70
N TRP A 47 -3.21 -3.16 4.30
CA TRP A 47 -3.47 -2.96 5.74
C TRP A 47 -3.96 -4.22 6.45
N ASN A 48 -3.54 -4.39 7.70
CA ASN A 48 -3.91 -5.50 8.58
C ASN A 48 -3.92 -5.09 10.06
N ASN A 49 -4.90 -4.29 10.45
CA ASN A 49 -5.06 -3.80 11.83
C ASN A 49 -5.55 -4.91 12.78
N ASP A 50 -6.59 -5.65 12.38
CA ASP A 50 -7.13 -6.77 13.16
C ASP A 50 -7.67 -7.90 12.26
N GLU A 51 -7.93 -9.07 12.87
CA GLU A 51 -8.34 -10.28 12.15
C GLU A 51 -9.76 -10.20 11.57
N ALA A 52 -10.69 -9.56 12.28
CA ALA A 52 -12.07 -9.43 11.81
C ALA A 52 -12.15 -8.49 10.62
N ALA A 53 -11.39 -7.39 10.68
CA ALA A 53 -11.25 -6.44 9.60
C ALA A 53 -10.69 -7.11 8.33
N ALA A 54 -9.54 -7.78 8.46
CA ALA A 54 -8.93 -8.48 7.33
C ALA A 54 -9.87 -9.53 6.70
N LYS A 55 -10.58 -10.31 7.53
CA LYS A 55 -11.57 -11.29 7.05
C LYS A 55 -12.69 -10.63 6.25
N SER A 56 -13.32 -9.59 6.80
CA SER A 56 -14.40 -8.85 6.14
C SER A 56 -13.96 -8.24 4.81
N LEU A 57 -12.74 -7.69 4.74
CA LEU A 57 -12.16 -7.14 3.52
C LEU A 57 -12.08 -8.20 2.41
N TYR A 58 -11.50 -9.36 2.73
CA TYR A 58 -11.35 -10.45 1.76
C TYR A 58 -12.70 -11.04 1.35
N GLU A 59 -13.64 -11.22 2.28
CA GLU A 59 -14.99 -11.69 1.97
C GLU A 59 -15.73 -10.75 1.03
N ARG A 60 -15.66 -9.43 1.28
CA ARG A 60 -16.26 -8.43 0.40
C ARG A 60 -15.63 -8.45 -1.00
N TRP A 61 -14.31 -8.42 -1.08
CA TRP A 61 -13.61 -8.33 -2.37
C TRP A 61 -13.79 -9.61 -3.19
N PHE A 62 -13.61 -10.79 -2.59
CA PHE A 62 -13.87 -12.06 -3.28
C PHE A 62 -15.36 -12.26 -3.59
N GLY A 63 -16.26 -11.67 -2.80
CA GLY A 63 -17.70 -11.63 -3.08
C GLY A 63 -18.05 -10.90 -4.38
N LEU A 64 -17.29 -9.86 -4.73
CA LEU A 64 -17.42 -9.16 -6.02
C LEU A 64 -16.78 -9.94 -7.19
N LEU A 65 -15.72 -10.70 -6.92
CA LEU A 65 -14.99 -11.44 -7.94
C LEU A 65 -15.65 -12.77 -8.31
N ALA A 66 -16.07 -13.57 -7.33
CA ALA A 66 -16.55 -14.93 -7.53
C ALA A 66 -17.70 -15.04 -8.56
N PRO A 67 -18.69 -14.13 -8.61
CA PRO A 67 -19.76 -14.17 -9.62
C PRO A 67 -19.29 -13.93 -11.06
N GLN A 68 -18.05 -13.50 -11.26
CA GLN A 68 -17.48 -13.16 -12.56
C GLN A 68 -16.60 -14.28 -13.14
N LEU A 69 -16.35 -15.33 -12.35
CA LEU A 69 -15.54 -16.47 -12.75
C LEU A 69 -16.38 -17.49 -13.52
N ASP A 70 -15.74 -18.20 -14.43
CA ASP A 70 -16.30 -19.33 -15.16
C ASP A 70 -16.65 -20.46 -14.18
N PRO A 71 -17.92 -20.88 -14.10
CA PRO A 71 -18.34 -21.99 -13.25
C PRO A 71 -17.64 -23.33 -13.55
N ALA A 72 -17.00 -23.48 -14.73
CA ALA A 72 -16.20 -24.66 -15.07
C ALA A 72 -14.83 -24.69 -14.35
N ARG A 73 -14.40 -23.58 -13.73
CA ARG A 73 -13.14 -23.47 -12.98
C ARG A 73 -13.35 -23.79 -11.52
N THR A 74 -12.44 -24.58 -10.94
CA THR A 74 -12.45 -24.85 -9.50
C THR A 74 -11.43 -23.94 -8.83
N VAL A 75 -11.91 -22.78 -8.35
CA VAL A 75 -11.06 -21.68 -7.88
C VAL A 75 -11.01 -21.62 -6.34
N GLY A 76 -9.82 -21.49 -5.77
CA GLY A 76 -9.60 -21.16 -4.36
C GLY A 76 -9.23 -19.69 -4.16
N PHE A 77 -9.52 -19.15 -2.97
CA PHE A 77 -9.18 -17.78 -2.62
C PHE A 77 -8.30 -17.73 -1.37
N VAL A 78 -7.26 -16.90 -1.41
CA VAL A 78 -6.33 -16.71 -0.30
C VAL A 78 -6.15 -15.23 -0.02
N GLY A 79 -6.42 -14.80 1.21
CA GLY A 79 -6.02 -13.49 1.72
C GLY A 79 -4.70 -13.57 2.49
N LEU A 80 -3.76 -12.67 2.21
CA LEU A 80 -2.53 -12.57 3.00
C LEU A 80 -2.71 -11.73 4.25
N ARG A 81 -2.07 -12.15 5.34
CA ARG A 81 -1.80 -11.33 6.51
C ARG A 81 -0.31 -11.21 6.70
N TRP A 82 0.14 -9.99 6.92
CA TRP A 82 1.52 -9.65 7.23
C TRP A 82 1.52 -8.42 8.15
N PRO A 83 2.64 -8.06 8.81
CA PRO A 83 2.66 -6.96 9.78
C PRO A 83 2.57 -5.58 9.07
N SER A 84 1.33 -5.11 8.89
CA SER A 84 1.01 -3.91 8.11
C SER A 84 -0.16 -3.09 8.69
N GLN A 85 -0.05 -2.63 9.94
CA GLN A 85 -1.17 -1.89 10.57
C GLN A 85 -1.22 -0.44 10.07
N LEU A 86 -2.44 0.06 9.82
CA LEU A 86 -2.73 1.49 9.63
C LEU A 86 -2.78 2.21 10.98
N TRP A 87 -2.48 3.50 11.02
CA TRP A 87 -2.69 4.31 12.22
C TRP A 87 -4.18 4.38 12.59
N ARG A 88 -4.50 4.31 13.89
CA ARG A 88 -5.86 4.29 14.43
C ARG A 88 -6.62 5.59 14.21
N ASP A 89 -5.89 6.70 14.13
CA ASP A 89 -6.45 8.02 13.88
C ASP A 89 -6.66 8.31 12.39
N GLU A 90 -6.24 7.39 11.51
CA GLU A 90 -6.72 7.34 10.15
C GLU A 90 -7.99 6.48 10.08
N PRO A 91 -9.09 7.01 9.51
CA PRO A 91 -10.25 6.18 9.28
C PRO A 91 -9.82 5.01 8.40
N ILE A 92 -10.03 3.78 8.86
CA ILE A 92 -9.89 2.63 7.96
C ILE A 92 -11.08 2.73 6.99
N PRO A 93 -10.89 3.14 5.73
CA PRO A 93 -11.97 3.73 4.91
C PRO A 93 -13.14 2.77 4.64
N ASP A 94 -12.93 1.47 4.88
CA ASP A 94 -13.84 0.39 4.55
C ASP A 94 -14.51 -0.29 5.75
N PHE A 95 -14.18 0.11 6.99
CA PHE A 95 -14.90 -0.32 8.18
C PHE A 95 -15.73 0.86 8.66
N THR A 96 -17.06 0.74 8.53
CA THR A 96 -17.94 1.60 9.32
C THR A 96 -17.51 1.45 10.77
N GLY A 97 -17.00 2.52 11.39
CA GLY A 97 -16.67 2.51 12.82
C GLY A 97 -17.88 2.06 13.66
N PRO A 98 -17.70 1.76 14.95
CA PRO A 98 -18.85 1.52 15.81
C PRO A 98 -19.79 2.72 15.66
N ALA A 99 -21.00 2.47 15.16
CA ALA A 99 -22.00 3.50 14.98
C ALA A 99 -22.12 4.26 16.29
N ALA A 100 -21.73 5.54 16.27
CA ALA A 100 -22.32 6.47 17.21
C ALA A 100 -23.82 6.38 16.93
N HIS A 101 -24.53 5.71 17.83
CA HIS A 101 -25.97 5.86 17.92
C HIS A 101 -26.23 7.36 18.00
N ASP A 102 -26.75 7.92 16.92
CA ASP A 102 -27.88 8.84 16.90
C ASP A 102 -28.28 9.08 15.43
N GLY A 103 -29.58 8.92 15.16
CA GLY A 103 -30.12 8.62 13.84
C GLY A 103 -30.20 9.79 12.85
N GLY A 104 -30.32 9.44 11.57
CA GLY A 104 -30.71 10.36 10.50
C GLY A 104 -30.08 9.95 9.17
N GLY A 105 -30.89 9.48 8.22
CA GLY A 105 -30.42 8.91 6.97
C GLY A 105 -30.11 9.89 5.83
N ALA A 106 -29.98 9.28 4.66
CA ALA A 106 -30.00 9.83 3.30
C ALA A 106 -28.71 10.46 2.74
N ALA A 107 -28.25 9.82 1.65
CA ALA A 107 -27.55 10.31 0.48
C ALA A 107 -27.01 11.76 0.48
N ALA A 108 -25.71 11.90 0.22
CA ALA A 108 -25.15 13.08 -0.43
C ALA A 108 -24.38 12.63 -1.69
N LEU A 109 -25.01 12.88 -2.85
CA LEU A 109 -24.30 13.09 -4.11
C LEU A 109 -23.80 14.53 -4.08
N GLY A 110 -22.50 14.73 -3.88
CA GLY A 110 -21.86 16.03 -3.93
C GLY A 110 -20.35 15.90 -3.73
N ASP A 111 -19.57 16.51 -4.62
CA ASP A 111 -18.11 16.69 -4.56
C ASP A 111 -17.70 17.67 -3.43
N GLU A 112 -18.22 17.48 -2.21
CA GLU A 112 -17.71 18.21 -1.05
C GLU A 112 -16.60 17.38 -0.41
N VAL A 113 -15.38 17.93 -0.39
CA VAL A 113 -14.25 17.35 0.34
C VAL A 113 -14.70 17.14 1.78
N VAL A 114 -14.71 15.88 2.23
CA VAL A 114 -15.06 15.56 3.62
C VAL A 114 -13.98 16.17 4.51
N GLU A 115 -14.35 17.22 5.24
CA GLU A 115 -13.42 17.90 6.12
C GLU A 115 -13.19 17.05 7.37
N VAL A 116 -11.93 16.71 7.63
CA VAL A 116 -11.54 15.84 8.74
C VAL A 116 -10.80 16.68 9.78
N PRO A 117 -11.21 16.67 11.06
CA PRO A 117 -10.45 17.35 12.11
C PRO A 117 -9.08 16.68 12.29
N ALA A 118 -8.02 17.47 12.47
CA ALA A 118 -6.64 16.98 12.60
C ALA A 118 -6.39 16.09 13.84
N GLY A 119 -7.32 16.06 14.79
CA GLY A 119 -7.16 15.40 16.08
C GLY A 119 -6.09 16.07 16.93
N ALA A 120 -5.53 15.33 17.90
CA ALA A 120 -4.39 15.81 18.68
C ALA A 120 -3.06 15.52 17.95
N PRO A 121 -2.06 16.42 18.01
CA PRO A 121 -0.73 16.15 17.47
C PRO A 121 0.09 15.18 18.32
N SER A 122 -0.32 14.90 19.57
CA SER A 122 0.27 13.86 20.40
C SER A 122 -0.13 12.46 19.93
N LEU A 123 0.63 11.45 20.36
CA LEU A 123 0.28 10.04 20.18
C LEU A 123 -0.62 9.58 21.33
N ASP A 124 -1.77 8.98 20.99
CA ASP A 124 -2.57 8.24 21.96
C ASP A 124 -1.76 7.05 22.51
N PRO A 125 -1.87 6.68 23.80
CA PRO A 125 -1.12 5.56 24.37
C PRO A 125 -1.30 4.23 23.62
N ALA A 126 -2.51 3.91 23.15
CA ALA A 126 -2.74 2.69 22.39
C ALA A 126 -2.07 2.74 21.01
N GLN A 127 -2.07 3.92 20.37
CA GLN A 127 -1.34 4.12 19.11
C GLN A 127 0.17 3.94 19.29
N LEU A 128 0.72 4.46 20.40
CA LEU A 128 2.14 4.29 20.72
C LEU A 128 2.50 2.83 20.97
N ASP A 129 1.66 2.10 21.72
CA ASP A 129 1.87 0.67 21.98
C ASP A 129 1.84 -0.16 20.69
N GLU A 130 0.92 0.12 19.77
CA GLU A 130 0.88 -0.54 18.44
C GLU A 130 2.11 -0.25 17.60
N LEU A 131 2.59 1.00 17.57
CA LEU A 131 3.83 1.35 16.86
C LEU A 131 5.03 0.61 17.46
N LYS A 132 5.08 0.49 18.79
CA LYS A 132 6.13 -0.26 19.50
C LYS A 132 6.08 -1.75 19.20
N ASP A 133 4.89 -2.33 19.06
CA ASP A 133 4.74 -3.74 18.67
C ASP A 133 5.13 -3.97 17.22
N MET A 134 4.84 -3.00 16.33
CA MET A 134 5.27 -3.06 14.93
C MET A 134 6.78 -2.85 14.74
N PHE A 135 7.41 -2.08 15.64
CA PHE A 135 8.81 -1.68 15.56
C PHE A 135 9.52 -1.91 16.92
N PRO A 136 9.75 -3.16 17.32
CA PRO A 136 10.27 -3.49 18.64
C PRO A 136 11.68 -2.93 18.91
N ASP A 137 12.51 -2.80 17.88
CA ASP A 137 13.86 -2.23 17.99
C ASP A 137 13.84 -0.70 18.10
N GLY A 138 12.71 -0.05 17.77
CA GLY A 138 12.53 1.40 17.80
C GLY A 138 11.79 1.93 19.03
N LYS A 139 11.53 1.10 20.05
CA LYS A 139 10.65 1.45 21.18
C LYS A 139 11.10 2.69 21.93
N GLU A 140 12.40 2.81 22.21
CA GLU A 140 12.97 3.95 22.94
C GLU A 140 12.87 5.25 22.13
N GLN A 141 13.07 5.18 20.82
CA GLN A 141 12.95 6.33 19.94
C GLN A 141 11.49 6.75 19.78
N LEU A 142 10.56 5.79 19.71
CA LEU A 142 9.12 6.07 19.73
C LEU A 142 8.68 6.73 21.04
N ASP A 143 9.21 6.31 22.18
CA ASP A 143 8.97 7.00 23.47
C ASP A 143 9.48 8.44 23.47
N THR A 144 10.67 8.66 22.89
CA THR A 144 11.25 10.00 22.77
C THR A 144 10.38 10.89 21.88
N ILE A 145 9.97 10.40 20.71
CA ILE A 145 9.10 11.13 19.78
C ILE A 145 7.74 11.43 20.42
N ALA A 146 7.14 10.45 21.10
CA ALA A 146 5.87 10.64 21.81
C ALA A 146 5.97 11.73 22.89
N GLY A 147 7.07 11.73 23.67
CA GLY A 147 7.34 12.76 24.68
C GLY A 147 7.50 14.15 24.08
N LEU A 148 8.21 14.28 22.95
CA LEU A 148 8.37 15.54 22.23
C LEU A 148 7.04 16.06 21.67
N LEU A 149 6.23 15.18 21.05
CA LEU A 149 4.92 15.52 20.50
C LEU A 149 3.89 15.88 21.59
N ALA A 150 4.02 15.34 22.80
CA ALA A 150 3.15 15.66 23.93
C ALA A 150 3.54 16.96 24.65
N ALA A 151 4.77 17.44 24.47
CA ALA A 151 5.24 18.66 25.09
C ALA A 151 4.74 19.91 24.32
N PRO A 152 4.65 21.09 24.96
CA PRO A 152 4.17 22.31 24.28
C PRO A 152 4.96 22.63 23.00
N PRO A 153 4.30 23.00 21.89
CA PRO A 153 4.97 23.37 20.64
C PRO A 153 6.01 24.49 20.83
N SER A 154 7.18 24.33 20.20
CA SER A 154 8.33 25.26 20.28
C SER A 154 9.34 25.03 19.16
N ASP A 155 9.77 26.09 18.49
CA ASP A 155 10.71 26.02 17.36
C ASP A 155 12.05 25.35 17.74
N ASP A 156 12.51 25.53 18.99
CA ASP A 156 13.75 24.95 19.51
C ASP A 156 13.74 23.41 19.52
N ARG A 157 12.55 22.77 19.49
CA ARG A 157 12.40 21.31 19.49
C ARG A 157 12.25 20.69 18.10
N LEU A 158 12.08 21.48 17.04
CA LEU A 158 11.94 20.95 15.69
C LEU A 158 13.19 20.13 15.27
N PRO A 159 14.43 20.57 15.55
CA PRO A 159 15.61 19.76 15.29
C PRO A 159 15.62 18.46 16.10
N GLU A 160 15.23 18.49 17.37
CA GLU A 160 15.16 17.30 18.23
C GLU A 160 14.15 16.26 17.70
N LEU A 161 12.99 16.72 17.20
CA LEU A 161 12.00 15.85 16.56
C LEU A 161 12.56 15.17 15.32
N LEU A 162 13.22 15.93 14.43
CA LEU A 162 13.82 15.36 13.22
C LEU A 162 14.96 14.38 13.54
N ASP A 163 15.79 14.69 14.53
CA ASP A 163 16.86 13.79 14.99
C ASP A 163 16.30 12.52 15.63
N ALA A 164 15.19 12.61 16.37
CA ALA A 164 14.49 11.45 16.91
C ALA A 164 13.89 10.57 15.78
N LEU A 165 13.36 11.16 14.70
CA LEU A 165 12.91 10.42 13.51
C LEU A 165 14.07 9.71 12.80
N ARG A 166 15.23 10.38 12.67
CA ARG A 166 16.45 9.77 12.12
C ARG A 166 16.93 8.61 12.99
N ALA A 167 16.95 8.79 14.31
CA ALA A 167 17.32 7.74 15.26
C ALA A 167 16.35 6.54 15.18
N PHE A 168 15.04 6.80 15.11
CA PHE A 168 14.03 5.75 14.92
C PHE A 168 14.26 4.99 13.62
N SER A 169 14.55 5.70 12.53
CA SER A 169 14.86 5.07 11.23
C SER A 169 16.12 4.22 11.30
N ALA A 170 17.18 4.68 11.97
CA ALA A 170 18.42 3.92 12.15
C ALA A 170 18.20 2.65 12.99
N ALA A 171 17.45 2.76 14.09
CA ALA A 171 17.16 1.63 14.99
C ALA A 171 16.31 0.54 14.32
N THR A 172 15.43 0.93 13.40
CA THR A 172 14.50 0.05 12.71
C THR A 172 14.92 -0.28 11.27
N GLN A 173 16.23 -0.30 10.99
CA GLN A 173 16.72 -0.63 9.65
C GLN A 173 16.41 -2.09 9.28
N THR A 174 15.25 -2.30 8.67
CA THR A 174 14.82 -3.58 8.09
C THR A 174 14.47 -3.41 6.61
N GLY A 175 15.04 -4.25 5.74
CA GLY A 175 14.63 -4.42 4.34
C GLY A 175 15.63 -3.93 3.29
N PHE A 176 15.19 -3.89 2.03
CA PHE A 176 15.99 -3.52 0.85
C PHE A 176 15.29 -2.40 0.06
N ASN A 177 16.08 -1.48 -0.48
CA ASN A 177 15.65 -0.37 -1.35
C ASN A 177 15.01 -0.87 -2.67
N ASP A 178 14.06 -0.14 -3.24
CA ASP A 178 13.43 -0.41 -4.56
C ASP A 178 14.12 0.27 -5.74
N GLY A 179 15.36 0.70 -5.55
CA GLY A 179 16.13 1.40 -6.57
C GLY A 179 15.73 2.87 -6.73
N GLU A 180 14.94 3.45 -5.83
CA GLU A 180 14.68 4.90 -5.84
C GLU A 180 15.93 5.69 -5.38
N VAL A 181 16.69 5.14 -4.42
CA VAL A 181 17.95 5.70 -3.94
C VAL A 181 19.19 4.97 -4.48
N ALA A 182 20.32 5.67 -4.56
CA ALA A 182 21.57 5.12 -5.09
C ALA A 182 22.29 4.19 -4.09
N ALA A 183 22.06 4.37 -2.80
CA ALA A 183 22.61 3.54 -1.71
C ALA A 183 21.46 2.89 -0.92
N PRO A 184 21.49 1.55 -0.70
CA PRO A 184 20.42 0.83 0.01
C PRO A 184 20.09 1.37 1.41
N ASP A 185 21.06 2.02 2.07
CA ASP A 185 21.00 2.39 3.49
C ASP A 185 20.63 3.86 3.73
N ALA A 186 20.41 4.65 2.68
CA ALA A 186 20.20 6.11 2.80
C ALA A 186 18.88 6.52 3.48
N GLY A 187 17.92 5.60 3.61
CA GLY A 187 16.58 5.90 4.11
C GLY A 187 15.75 6.77 3.14
N PRO A 188 14.54 7.20 3.53
CA PRO A 188 13.73 8.12 2.73
C PRO A 188 14.34 9.53 2.71
N GLY A 189 14.17 10.27 1.60
CA GLY A 189 14.79 11.57 1.39
C GLY A 189 14.39 12.63 2.44
N MET A 190 13.20 12.52 3.02
CA MET A 190 12.74 13.37 4.11
C MET A 190 13.57 13.28 5.40
N LEU A 191 14.52 12.34 5.50
CA LEU A 191 15.43 12.22 6.63
C LEU A 191 16.88 12.63 6.30
N ALA A 192 17.15 13.06 5.06
CA ALA A 192 18.49 13.46 4.64
C ALA A 192 19.11 14.51 5.59
N GLU A 193 20.43 14.49 5.76
CA GLU A 193 21.13 15.42 6.67
C GLU A 193 20.89 16.89 6.30
N SER A 194 20.64 17.19 5.02
CA SER A 194 20.36 18.52 4.50
C SER A 194 18.93 19.02 4.75
N GLN A 195 18.05 18.21 5.35
CA GLN A 195 16.67 18.64 5.63
C GLN A 195 16.61 19.72 6.70
N ASP A 196 15.85 20.77 6.42
CA ASP A 196 15.43 21.75 7.40
C ASP A 196 14.13 21.28 8.09
N PRO A 197 14.10 21.14 9.42
CA PRO A 197 12.95 20.56 10.12
C PRO A 197 11.71 21.43 10.04
N GLU A 198 11.84 22.77 10.06
CA GLU A 198 10.70 23.69 9.94
C GLU A 198 10.06 23.58 8.56
N GLN A 199 10.87 23.61 7.50
CA GLN A 199 10.40 23.44 6.12
C GLN A 199 9.74 22.07 5.92
N LEU A 200 10.35 21.00 6.42
CA LEU A 200 9.82 19.64 6.28
C LEU A 200 8.43 19.51 6.93
N PHE A 201 8.31 19.90 8.20
CA PHE A 201 7.05 19.76 8.93
C PHE A 201 5.99 20.73 8.42
N THR A 202 6.37 21.94 7.99
CA THR A 202 5.46 22.85 7.29
C THR A 202 4.89 22.21 6.03
N THR A 203 5.75 21.57 5.22
CA THR A 203 5.31 20.93 3.97
C THR A 203 4.30 19.82 4.23
N PHE A 204 4.53 18.96 5.22
CA PHE A 204 3.56 17.93 5.59
C PHE A 204 2.25 18.53 6.11
N ALA A 205 2.31 19.57 6.92
CA ALA A 205 1.11 20.23 7.43
C ALA A 205 0.32 20.97 6.33
N ASP A 206 1.01 21.59 5.37
CA ASP A 206 0.42 22.20 4.18
C ASP A 206 -0.33 21.13 3.36
N GLU A 207 0.29 19.98 3.10
CA GLU A 207 -0.36 18.92 2.33
C GLU A 207 -1.53 18.27 3.08
N LEU A 208 -1.47 18.14 4.40
CA LEU A 208 -2.64 17.76 5.19
C LEU A 208 -3.79 18.76 5.03
N SER A 209 -3.53 20.06 5.10
CA SER A 209 -4.54 21.09 4.86
C SER A 209 -5.12 21.00 3.44
N ASN A 210 -4.27 20.87 2.42
CA ASN A 210 -4.69 20.68 1.04
C ASN A 210 -5.51 19.39 0.86
N ALA A 211 -5.25 18.39 1.69
CA ALA A 211 -5.95 17.13 1.69
C ALA A 211 -7.33 17.17 2.40
N GLY A 212 -7.71 18.32 2.99
CA GLY A 212 -8.99 18.52 3.68
C GLY A 212 -8.91 18.38 5.20
N VAL A 213 -7.71 18.30 5.78
CA VAL A 213 -7.52 18.28 7.24
C VAL A 213 -7.61 19.69 7.81
N ARG A 214 -8.50 19.88 8.79
CA ARG A 214 -8.64 21.14 9.53
C ARG A 214 -7.88 21.08 10.84
N PHE A 215 -6.95 22.01 11.01
CA PHE A 215 -6.32 22.28 12.29
C PHE A 215 -7.22 23.21 13.09
N ASP A 216 -7.47 22.89 14.36
CA ASP A 216 -8.33 23.71 15.22
C ASP A 216 -7.62 25.05 15.45
N ASP A 217 -8.16 26.12 14.86
CA ASP A 217 -7.72 27.49 15.07
C ASP A 217 -8.35 27.97 16.38
N GLY A 218 -7.58 27.93 17.46
CA GLY A 218 -8.06 28.26 18.80
C GLY A 218 -8.85 29.58 18.80
N ALA A 219 -10.18 29.48 18.95
CA ALA A 219 -11.07 30.62 18.99
C ALA A 219 -10.75 31.51 20.22
N GLY A 220 -9.90 32.52 20.06
CA GLY A 220 -9.55 33.46 21.14
C GLY A 220 -8.42 34.44 20.84
N GLY A 221 -8.79 35.64 20.40
CA GLY A 221 -7.97 36.82 20.07
C GLY A 221 -6.58 37.00 20.73
N GLY A 222 -5.61 37.40 19.89
CA GLY A 222 -4.45 38.20 20.26
C GLY A 222 -3.10 37.48 20.30
N ALA A 223 -3.09 36.19 20.63
CA ALA A 223 -1.92 35.29 20.57
C ALA A 223 -2.04 34.19 19.48
N ALA A 224 -3.16 34.21 18.75
CA ALA A 224 -3.62 33.26 17.72
C ALA A 224 -2.84 33.34 16.38
N GLY A 225 -1.52 33.45 16.45
CA GLY A 225 -0.67 33.50 15.25
C GLY A 225 0.51 32.55 15.38
N LEU A 226 1.30 32.71 16.45
CA LEU A 226 2.48 31.87 16.69
C LEU A 226 2.12 30.51 17.30
N GLY A 227 1.14 30.46 18.19
CA GLY A 227 0.65 29.19 18.77
C GLY A 227 0.00 28.27 17.73
N ASP A 228 -0.72 28.87 16.78
CA ASP A 228 -1.41 28.15 15.70
C ASP A 228 -0.40 27.61 14.65
N ILE A 229 0.66 28.37 14.36
CA ILE A 229 1.78 27.92 13.52
C ILE A 229 2.55 26.77 14.19
N ALA A 230 2.86 26.90 15.49
CA ALA A 230 3.59 25.86 16.20
C ALA A 230 2.76 24.57 16.37
N GLY A 231 1.45 24.68 16.65
CA GLY A 231 0.54 23.52 16.66
C GLY A 231 0.49 22.81 15.30
N ARG A 232 0.44 23.58 14.22
CA ARG A 232 0.47 23.07 12.84
C ARG A 232 1.76 22.31 12.51
N LEU A 233 2.93 22.82 12.93
CA LEU A 233 4.21 22.12 12.78
C LEU A 233 4.22 20.79 13.53
N TRP A 234 3.59 20.71 14.69
CA TRP A 234 3.47 19.47 15.47
C TRP A 234 2.63 18.40 14.73
N HIS A 235 1.57 18.81 14.05
CA HIS A 235 0.84 17.91 13.15
C HIS A 235 1.69 17.46 11.95
N GLY A 236 2.48 18.37 11.38
CA GLY A 236 3.45 18.03 10.34
C GLY A 236 4.52 17.04 10.81
N ALA A 237 5.00 17.17 12.04
CA ALA A 237 5.96 16.23 12.64
C ALA A 237 5.34 14.85 12.90
N LYS A 238 4.10 14.79 13.38
CA LYS A 238 3.33 13.54 13.50
C LYS A 238 3.12 12.88 12.13
N GLU A 239 2.82 13.67 11.10
CA GLU A 239 2.69 13.19 9.73
C GLU A 239 4.02 12.66 9.19
N ALA A 240 5.14 13.32 9.46
CA ALA A 240 6.46 12.81 9.09
C ALA A 240 6.77 11.46 9.76
N LEU A 241 6.41 11.27 11.04
CA LEU A 241 6.49 9.97 11.72
C LEU A 241 5.62 8.91 11.03
N ARG A 242 4.38 9.27 10.69
CA ARG A 242 3.44 8.39 9.99
C ARG A 242 4.01 7.93 8.64
N GLN A 243 4.48 8.87 7.82
CA GLN A 243 5.12 8.54 6.53
C GLN A 243 6.39 7.70 6.69
N LEU A 244 7.16 7.91 7.76
CA LEU A 244 8.34 7.09 8.06
C LEU A 244 7.94 5.65 8.38
N SER A 245 6.89 5.46 9.18
CA SER A 245 6.36 4.14 9.48
C SER A 245 5.87 3.42 8.22
N TYR A 246 5.20 4.13 7.30
CA TYR A 246 4.75 3.58 6.01
C TYR A 246 5.91 3.24 5.07
N TRP A 247 6.98 4.04 5.06
CA TRP A 247 8.19 3.69 4.32
C TRP A 247 8.82 2.38 4.84
N LYS A 248 8.85 2.19 6.16
CA LYS A 248 9.35 0.93 6.76
C LYS A 248 8.45 -0.25 6.39
N MET A 249 7.13 -0.06 6.38
CA MET A 249 6.18 -1.07 5.92
C MET A 249 6.35 -1.42 4.43
N LYS A 250 6.62 -0.42 3.57
CA LYS A 250 6.99 -0.64 2.16
C LYS A 250 8.15 -1.63 2.05
N ASN A 251 9.20 -1.45 2.84
CA ASN A 251 10.35 -2.34 2.82
C ASN A 251 10.01 -3.75 3.29
N ARG A 252 9.23 -3.87 4.37
CA ARG A 252 8.74 -5.16 4.89
C ARG A 252 7.91 -5.91 3.85
N ALA A 253 7.04 -5.22 3.10
CA ALA A 253 6.29 -5.84 2.00
C ALA A 253 7.20 -6.51 0.95
N GLY A 254 8.34 -5.89 0.64
CA GLY A 254 9.34 -6.49 -0.25
C GLY A 254 9.99 -7.75 0.32
N VAL A 255 10.27 -7.76 1.63
CA VAL A 255 10.81 -8.93 2.36
C VAL A 255 9.79 -10.07 2.37
N VAL A 256 8.55 -9.81 2.81
CA VAL A 256 7.46 -10.80 2.85
C VAL A 256 7.20 -11.38 1.45
N GLY A 257 7.21 -10.55 0.42
CA GLY A 257 7.10 -11.02 -0.96
C GLY A 257 8.26 -11.96 -1.34
N ARG A 258 9.50 -11.46 -1.28
CA ARG A 258 10.69 -12.14 -1.80
C ARG A 258 11.10 -13.37 -0.99
N ARG A 259 10.98 -13.33 0.34
CA ARG A 259 11.41 -14.43 1.24
C ARG A 259 10.27 -15.33 1.70
N GLY A 260 9.03 -14.82 1.69
CA GLY A 260 7.85 -15.58 2.09
C GLY A 260 7.04 -16.10 0.92
N LEU A 261 6.26 -15.21 0.29
CA LEU A 261 5.28 -15.61 -0.72
C LEU A 261 5.93 -16.31 -1.94
N GLY A 262 7.08 -15.85 -2.41
CA GLY A 262 7.81 -16.49 -3.52
C GLY A 262 8.13 -17.97 -3.25
N PRO A 263 8.86 -18.30 -2.16
CA PRO A 263 9.10 -19.68 -1.76
C PRO A 263 7.85 -20.52 -1.49
N VAL A 264 6.77 -19.91 -0.96
CA VAL A 264 5.48 -20.60 -0.81
C VAL A 264 4.91 -20.98 -2.18
N ILE A 265 4.96 -20.09 -3.18
CA ILE A 265 4.52 -20.39 -4.55
C ILE A 265 5.33 -21.53 -5.15
N ASP A 266 6.65 -21.52 -5.01
CA ASP A 266 7.51 -22.61 -5.48
C ASP A 266 7.14 -23.94 -4.79
N GLY A 267 6.90 -23.91 -3.48
CA GLY A 267 6.50 -25.09 -2.70
C GLY A 267 5.09 -25.60 -3.04
N LEU A 268 4.18 -24.74 -3.48
CA LEU A 268 2.87 -25.13 -4.03
C LEU A 268 3.02 -25.74 -5.42
N HIS A 269 3.81 -25.13 -6.29
CA HIS A 269 4.02 -25.62 -7.65
C HIS A 269 4.72 -26.99 -7.68
N ALA A 270 5.67 -27.23 -6.78
CA ALA A 270 6.35 -28.52 -6.65
C ALA A 270 5.39 -29.67 -6.29
N GLU A 271 4.34 -29.38 -5.50
CA GLU A 271 3.35 -30.36 -5.05
C GLU A 271 2.16 -30.47 -6.00
N PHE A 272 1.76 -29.35 -6.61
CA PHE A 272 0.64 -29.23 -7.53
C PHE A 272 1.11 -28.58 -8.84
N PRO A 273 1.80 -29.33 -9.73
CA PRO A 273 2.43 -28.77 -10.93
C PRO A 273 1.45 -28.15 -11.91
N ASP A 274 0.19 -28.60 -11.91
CA ASP A 274 -0.88 -28.09 -12.77
C ASP A 274 -1.65 -26.91 -12.16
N LEU A 275 -1.40 -26.54 -10.90
CA LEU A 275 -2.10 -25.45 -10.22
C LEU A 275 -1.70 -24.10 -10.85
N ARG A 276 -2.72 -23.33 -11.24
CA ARG A 276 -2.57 -21.98 -11.80
C ARG A 276 -2.71 -20.95 -10.69
N ILE A 277 -1.70 -20.12 -10.48
CA ILE A 277 -1.70 -19.12 -9.41
C ILE A 277 -1.91 -17.73 -10.01
N HIS A 278 -2.81 -16.95 -9.42
CA HIS A 278 -3.13 -15.58 -9.85
C HIS A 278 -2.91 -14.64 -8.68
N LEU A 279 -2.09 -13.61 -8.86
CA LEU A 279 -1.72 -12.70 -7.79
C LEU A 279 -2.46 -11.38 -7.92
N VAL A 280 -3.06 -10.93 -6.82
CA VAL A 280 -3.67 -9.62 -6.69
C VAL A 280 -2.98 -8.89 -5.55
N GLY A 281 -2.66 -7.62 -5.75
CA GLY A 281 -2.08 -6.83 -4.68
C GLY A 281 -2.60 -5.41 -4.70
N HIS A 282 -2.98 -4.90 -3.53
CA HIS A 282 -3.40 -3.51 -3.34
C HIS A 282 -2.40 -2.75 -2.49
N SER A 283 -2.15 -1.47 -2.78
CA SER A 283 -1.24 -0.63 -1.99
C SER A 283 0.12 -1.30 -1.76
N PHE A 284 0.58 -1.48 -0.52
CA PHE A 284 1.80 -2.25 -0.22
C PHE A 284 1.67 -3.76 -0.52
N GLY A 285 0.47 -4.32 -0.52
CA GLY A 285 0.20 -5.67 -0.99
C GLY A 285 0.55 -5.88 -2.47
N ALA A 286 0.45 -4.83 -3.30
CA ALA A 286 0.95 -4.83 -4.68
C ALA A 286 2.48 -5.05 -4.73
N ARG A 287 3.20 -4.49 -3.76
CA ARG A 287 4.63 -4.72 -3.60
C ARG A 287 4.92 -6.14 -3.11
N VAL A 288 4.14 -6.68 -2.16
CA VAL A 288 4.28 -8.09 -1.71
C VAL A 288 4.22 -9.04 -2.91
N VAL A 289 3.17 -8.96 -3.72
CA VAL A 289 3.00 -9.89 -4.86
C VAL A 289 4.03 -9.65 -5.97
N SER A 290 4.48 -8.42 -6.17
CA SER A 290 5.54 -8.13 -7.15
C SER A 290 6.90 -8.67 -6.72
N TYR A 291 7.24 -8.56 -5.43
CA TYR A 291 8.49 -9.11 -4.89
C TYR A 291 8.46 -10.63 -4.74
N ALA A 292 7.27 -11.25 -4.66
CA ALA A 292 7.14 -12.70 -4.75
C ALA A 292 7.74 -13.25 -6.05
N LEU A 293 7.60 -12.53 -7.17
CA LEU A 293 8.23 -12.90 -8.44
C LEU A 293 9.77 -13.00 -8.33
N ALA A 294 10.39 -12.07 -7.58
CA ALA A 294 11.84 -12.10 -7.33
C ALA A 294 12.26 -13.18 -6.31
N GLY A 295 11.32 -13.70 -5.52
CA GLY A 295 11.53 -14.81 -4.59
C GLY A 295 11.32 -16.19 -5.21
N MET A 296 10.68 -16.25 -6.37
CA MET A 296 10.38 -17.49 -7.09
C MET A 296 11.57 -17.97 -7.92
N SER A 297 11.65 -19.29 -8.06
CA SER A 297 12.53 -19.96 -9.01
C SER A 297 12.12 -19.68 -10.46
N GLU A 298 13.09 -19.70 -11.37
CA GLU A 298 12.83 -19.57 -12.81
C GLU A 298 12.30 -20.88 -13.39
N VAL A 299 10.99 -21.12 -13.26
CA VAL A 299 10.31 -22.29 -13.82
C VAL A 299 9.53 -21.90 -15.07
N GLN A 300 9.58 -22.75 -16.10
CA GLN A 300 8.85 -22.57 -17.35
C GLN A 300 8.04 -23.83 -17.71
N PRO A 301 6.72 -23.71 -17.98
CA PRO A 301 5.93 -22.49 -17.86
C PRO A 301 5.81 -22.06 -16.38
N SER A 302 5.77 -20.75 -16.12
CA SER A 302 5.58 -20.25 -14.75
C SER A 302 4.23 -20.71 -14.17
N PRO A 303 4.15 -21.05 -12.87
CA PRO A 303 2.86 -21.30 -12.21
C PRO A 303 1.99 -20.05 -12.09
N VAL A 304 2.59 -18.85 -12.09
CA VAL A 304 1.86 -17.58 -11.98
C VAL A 304 1.31 -17.18 -13.34
N LYS A 305 -0.01 -17.10 -13.46
CA LYS A 305 -0.74 -16.88 -14.72
C LYS A 305 -1.20 -15.44 -14.94
N ALA A 306 -1.28 -14.65 -13.87
CA ALA A 306 -1.59 -13.23 -13.95
C ALA A 306 -1.15 -12.53 -12.67
N VAL A 307 -0.77 -11.26 -12.80
CA VAL A 307 -0.57 -10.34 -11.67
C VAL A 307 -1.40 -9.09 -11.91
N THR A 308 -2.25 -8.72 -10.96
CA THR A 308 -3.02 -7.47 -11.00
C THR A 308 -2.69 -6.61 -9.78
N LEU A 309 -2.23 -5.40 -10.06
CA LEU A 309 -1.83 -4.42 -9.06
C LEU A 309 -2.89 -3.32 -9.01
N LEU A 310 -3.53 -3.16 -7.86
CA LEU A 310 -4.53 -2.14 -7.58
C LEU A 310 -3.84 -1.04 -6.77
N GLN A 311 -3.66 0.15 -7.35
CA GLN A 311 -3.08 1.30 -6.64
C GLN A 311 -1.76 0.96 -5.92
N GLY A 312 -0.78 0.41 -6.66
CA GLY A 312 0.46 -0.08 -6.06
C GLY A 312 1.33 1.00 -5.40
N ALA A 313 1.61 0.83 -4.10
CA ALA A 313 2.33 1.79 -3.26
C ALA A 313 3.85 1.62 -3.30
N TYR A 314 4.43 1.76 -4.49
CA TYR A 314 5.88 1.71 -4.71
C TYR A 314 6.25 2.31 -6.08
N SER A 315 7.55 2.48 -6.32
CA SER A 315 8.07 3.17 -7.50
C SER A 315 7.44 2.70 -8.82
N ARG A 316 6.94 3.65 -9.63
CA ARG A 316 6.46 3.31 -10.98
C ARG A 316 7.55 2.84 -11.94
N PHE A 317 8.82 3.03 -11.58
CA PHE A 317 9.98 2.64 -12.37
C PHE A 317 10.50 1.22 -12.05
N THR A 318 9.83 0.49 -11.15
CA THR A 318 10.30 -0.79 -10.59
C THR A 318 10.62 -1.86 -11.65
N PHE A 319 9.91 -1.88 -12.78
CA PHE A 319 10.13 -2.84 -13.88
C PHE A 319 10.89 -2.22 -15.07
N THR A 320 11.38 -0.99 -14.95
CA THR A 320 11.99 -0.25 -16.07
C THR A 320 13.45 -0.63 -16.28
N GLU A 321 13.82 -1.14 -17.46
CA GLU A 321 15.19 -1.56 -17.79
C GLU A 321 16.24 -0.45 -17.69
N ARG A 322 15.84 0.81 -17.95
CA ARG A 322 16.71 1.98 -17.88
C ARG A 322 15.99 3.13 -17.20
N LEU A 323 16.47 3.53 -16.03
CA LEU A 323 15.92 4.66 -15.30
C LEU A 323 16.20 5.98 -16.04
N PRO A 324 15.20 6.87 -16.18
CA PRO A 324 15.35 8.10 -16.96
C PRO A 324 16.16 9.20 -16.24
N PHE A 325 16.36 9.09 -14.92
CA PHE A 325 17.01 10.12 -14.08
C PHE A 325 18.40 9.70 -13.56
N ARG A 326 18.80 8.43 -13.72
CA ARG A 326 20.12 7.94 -13.28
C ARG A 326 20.55 6.70 -14.07
N LYS A 327 21.84 6.36 -14.02
CA LYS A 327 22.31 5.06 -14.48
C LYS A 327 21.75 3.95 -13.57
N GLY A 328 21.22 2.90 -14.18
CA GLY A 328 20.65 1.76 -13.48
C GLY A 328 19.30 1.34 -14.07
N ALA A 329 18.73 0.31 -13.45
CA ALA A 329 17.46 -0.30 -13.82
C ALA A 329 16.55 -0.31 -12.58
N GLY A 330 15.25 -0.55 -12.78
CA GLY A 330 14.32 -0.82 -11.69
C GLY A 330 14.65 -2.14 -10.98
N GLU A 331 14.29 -2.24 -9.71
CA GLU A 331 14.67 -3.37 -8.84
C GLU A 331 14.08 -4.72 -9.26
N LEU A 332 12.97 -4.74 -10.02
CA LEU A 332 12.33 -5.98 -10.51
C LEU A 332 12.46 -6.14 -12.03
N VAL A 333 13.46 -5.51 -12.64
CA VAL A 333 13.76 -5.72 -14.07
C VAL A 333 14.00 -7.19 -14.37
N GLY A 334 13.40 -7.66 -15.46
CA GLY A 334 13.42 -9.07 -15.86
C GLY A 334 12.37 -9.94 -15.20
N MET A 335 11.78 -9.54 -14.06
CA MET A 335 10.84 -10.40 -13.30
C MET A 335 9.51 -10.64 -14.00
N LEU A 336 9.18 -9.92 -15.08
CA LEU A 336 8.02 -10.22 -15.91
C LEU A 336 8.12 -11.63 -16.55
N ASN A 337 9.32 -12.19 -16.69
CA ASN A 337 9.52 -13.57 -17.17
C ASN A 337 9.05 -14.64 -16.18
N ARG A 338 8.71 -14.24 -14.94
CA ARG A 338 8.12 -15.10 -13.90
C ARG A 338 6.60 -15.18 -14.02
N ILE A 339 6.00 -14.57 -15.04
CA ILE A 339 4.54 -14.55 -15.26
C ILE A 339 4.23 -15.20 -16.62
N ASP A 340 3.47 -16.30 -16.61
CA ASP A 340 2.90 -16.93 -17.80
C ASP A 340 1.54 -16.28 -18.16
N GLY A 341 1.59 -14.94 -18.30
CA GLY A 341 0.44 -14.06 -18.53
C GLY A 341 0.77 -12.59 -18.25
N PRO A 342 -0.24 -11.70 -18.17
CA PRO A 342 -0.01 -10.26 -18.06
C PRO A 342 0.34 -9.82 -16.64
N LEU A 343 1.05 -8.69 -16.54
CA LEU A 343 1.02 -7.83 -15.36
C LEU A 343 0.09 -6.64 -15.66
N THR A 344 -0.92 -6.43 -14.83
CA THR A 344 -1.88 -5.34 -15.01
C THR A 344 -1.76 -4.35 -13.87
N VAL A 345 -1.75 -3.06 -14.19
CA VAL A 345 -1.69 -1.97 -13.20
C VAL A 345 -2.94 -1.13 -13.32
N CYS A 346 -3.82 -1.20 -12.31
CA CYS A 346 -4.94 -0.29 -12.16
C CYS A 346 -4.50 0.89 -11.28
N PHE A 347 -4.53 2.10 -11.84
CA PHE A 347 -4.11 3.32 -11.13
C PHE A 347 -5.22 4.37 -11.15
N SER A 348 -5.21 5.30 -10.20
CA SER A 348 -6.15 6.43 -10.15
C SER A 348 -5.43 7.74 -9.85
N SER A 349 -5.76 8.78 -10.61
CA SER A 349 -5.33 10.16 -10.33
C SER A 349 -5.95 10.75 -9.06
N HIS A 350 -7.01 10.12 -8.53
CA HIS A 350 -7.66 10.52 -7.27
C HIS A 350 -6.99 9.90 -6.03
N ASP A 351 -5.95 9.08 -6.22
CA ASP A 351 -5.16 8.50 -5.15
C ASP A 351 -4.15 9.51 -4.60
N ARG A 352 -4.54 10.25 -3.55
CA ARG A 352 -3.71 11.30 -2.94
C ARG A 352 -2.62 10.73 -2.04
N ALA A 353 -2.86 9.58 -1.40
CA ALA A 353 -1.82 8.87 -0.65
C ALA A 353 -0.58 8.61 -1.52
N LEU A 354 -0.79 8.14 -2.75
CA LEU A 354 0.28 7.81 -3.68
C LEU A 354 0.64 8.96 -4.64
N GLY A 355 -0.26 9.93 -4.82
CA GLY A 355 -0.03 11.12 -5.64
C GLY A 355 0.79 12.20 -4.95
N THR A 356 0.67 12.31 -3.63
CA THR A 356 1.17 13.44 -2.83
C THR A 356 2.09 12.99 -1.68
N PHE A 357 1.58 12.20 -0.74
CA PHE A 357 2.33 11.87 0.49
C PHE A 357 3.51 10.94 0.21
N TYR A 358 3.32 9.92 -0.64
CA TYR A 358 4.40 9.03 -1.08
C TYR A 358 5.60 9.79 -1.67
N PRO A 359 5.44 10.65 -2.70
CA PRO A 359 6.59 11.35 -3.27
C PRO A 359 7.19 12.36 -2.29
N LEU A 360 6.38 13.01 -1.44
CA LEU A 360 6.88 13.93 -0.42
C LEU A 360 7.78 13.22 0.61
N ALA A 361 7.38 12.05 1.09
CA ALA A 361 8.19 11.25 2.00
C ALA A 361 9.47 10.73 1.34
N SER A 362 9.39 10.40 0.06
CA SER A 362 10.50 9.79 -0.69
C SER A 362 11.58 10.82 -1.09
N ALA A 363 11.18 12.06 -1.40
CA ALA A 363 12.06 13.10 -1.87
C ALA A 363 12.88 13.75 -0.74
N ALA A 364 14.09 14.19 -1.05
CA ALA A 364 14.84 15.13 -0.22
C ALA A 364 14.62 16.56 -0.74
N ALA A 365 14.33 17.51 0.15
CA ALA A 365 14.32 18.93 -0.18
C ALA A 365 15.59 19.32 -0.98
N GLY A 366 15.36 19.84 -2.20
CA GLY A 366 16.42 20.34 -3.08
C GLY A 366 17.02 19.34 -4.07
N GLU A 367 16.69 18.05 -4.04
CA GLU A 367 17.14 17.11 -5.10
C GLU A 367 16.42 17.29 -6.45
N ASP A 368 15.28 18.02 -6.49
CA ASP A 368 14.43 18.09 -7.68
C ASP A 368 13.82 19.48 -7.97
N ALA A 369 14.64 20.49 -8.29
CA ALA A 369 14.11 21.84 -8.60
C ALA A 369 14.64 22.51 -9.87
N ALA A 370 15.50 21.88 -10.66
CA ALA A 370 16.07 22.54 -11.84
C ALA A 370 15.50 22.00 -13.17
N GLY A 371 14.31 22.49 -13.55
CA GLY A 371 13.88 22.56 -14.96
C GLY A 371 12.99 21.43 -15.52
N ALA A 372 12.23 20.71 -14.69
CA ALA A 372 11.28 19.68 -15.15
C ALA A 372 9.82 20.13 -14.99
N ASP A 373 8.94 19.69 -15.90
CA ASP A 373 7.49 19.93 -15.85
C ASP A 373 6.80 19.21 -14.67
N ASP A 374 7.44 18.19 -14.09
CA ASP A 374 7.00 17.49 -12.87
C ASP A 374 8.20 17.33 -11.90
N PRO A 375 8.31 18.19 -10.86
CA PRO A 375 9.38 18.12 -9.86
C PRO A 375 9.42 16.80 -9.09
N LEU A 376 8.29 16.09 -8.97
CA LEU A 376 8.20 14.83 -8.23
C LEU A 376 8.29 13.61 -9.16
N PHE A 377 8.65 13.80 -10.44
CA PHE A 377 8.65 12.75 -11.46
C PHE A 377 9.39 11.48 -11.02
N ARG A 378 10.55 11.63 -10.38
CA ARG A 378 11.39 10.53 -9.88
C ARG A 378 10.70 9.68 -8.80
N TRP A 379 9.79 10.30 -8.04
CA TRP A 379 9.18 9.73 -6.84
C TRP A 379 7.71 9.36 -7.04
N ARG A 380 7.19 9.41 -8.27
CA ARG A 380 5.81 9.02 -8.55
C ARG A 380 5.59 7.52 -8.30
N ALA A 381 4.55 7.21 -7.52
CA ALA A 381 4.14 5.84 -7.27
C ALA A 381 3.34 5.24 -8.43
N MET A 382 3.40 3.92 -8.56
CA MET A 382 2.70 3.17 -9.59
C MET A 382 1.18 3.31 -9.49
N GLY A 383 0.63 3.38 -8.27
CA GLY A 383 -0.81 3.42 -8.04
C GLY A 383 -1.52 4.72 -8.41
N SER A 384 -0.78 5.83 -8.57
CA SER A 384 -1.33 7.11 -9.02
C SER A 384 -1.02 7.44 -10.48
N HIS A 385 0.02 6.81 -11.08
CA HIS A 385 0.55 7.19 -12.40
C HIS A 385 0.73 6.02 -13.39
N GLY A 386 0.41 4.79 -12.98
CA GLY A 386 0.69 3.58 -13.73
C GLY A 386 2.18 3.27 -13.84
N ALA A 387 2.53 2.08 -14.32
CA ALA A 387 3.91 1.70 -14.59
C ALA A 387 4.53 2.60 -15.68
N TYR A 388 5.79 2.98 -15.51
CA TYR A 388 6.46 3.89 -16.43
C TYR A 388 6.58 3.30 -17.83
N ASN A 389 6.31 4.12 -18.85
CA ASN A 389 6.46 3.80 -20.27
C ASN A 389 5.79 2.48 -20.72
N SER A 390 4.64 2.15 -20.11
CA SER A 390 3.85 0.97 -20.45
C SER A 390 2.56 1.34 -21.20
N PRO A 391 2.04 0.48 -22.09
CA PRO A 391 0.75 0.70 -22.75
C PRO A 391 -0.35 1.05 -21.76
N THR A 392 -1.12 2.10 -22.05
CA THR A 392 -2.14 2.64 -21.13
C THR A 392 -3.45 2.85 -21.86
N GLN A 393 -4.55 2.45 -21.23
CA GLN A 393 -5.91 2.72 -21.69
C GLN A 393 -6.85 2.90 -20.48
N SER A 394 -8.06 3.41 -20.70
CA SER A 394 -9.06 3.52 -19.63
C SER A 394 -9.55 2.15 -19.16
N LEU A 395 -9.89 2.05 -17.88
CA LEU A 395 -10.61 0.93 -17.31
C LEU A 395 -11.99 0.83 -17.96
N GLY A 396 -12.31 -0.33 -18.52
CA GLY A 396 -13.63 -0.60 -19.09
C GLY A 396 -14.64 -1.09 -18.04
N ALA A 397 -15.91 -1.14 -18.43
CA ALA A 397 -16.95 -1.79 -17.64
C ALA A 397 -16.69 -3.30 -17.49
N LYS A 398 -17.42 -3.95 -16.57
CA LYS A 398 -17.50 -5.41 -16.49
C LYS A 398 -17.88 -5.99 -17.86
N GLY A 399 -17.11 -6.96 -18.34
CA GLY A 399 -17.24 -7.53 -19.69
C GLY A 399 -16.29 -6.93 -20.73
N ALA A 400 -15.56 -5.86 -20.41
CA ALA A 400 -14.59 -5.26 -21.34
C ALA A 400 -13.46 -6.25 -21.70
N ALA A 401 -13.07 -6.25 -22.97
CA ALA A 401 -11.91 -6.98 -23.44
C ALA A 401 -10.65 -6.11 -23.33
N TYR A 402 -9.55 -6.73 -22.92
CA TYR A 402 -8.25 -6.07 -22.78
C TYR A 402 -7.19 -6.83 -23.58
N PRO A 403 -6.21 -6.13 -24.19
CA PRO A 403 -5.18 -6.74 -25.03
C PRO A 403 -4.06 -7.38 -24.18
N PHE A 404 -4.41 -8.21 -23.20
CA PHE A 404 -3.44 -8.84 -22.32
C PHE A 404 -2.46 -9.73 -23.09
N GLN A 405 -1.17 -9.57 -22.80
CA GLN A 405 -0.09 -10.37 -23.39
C GLN A 405 0.80 -10.94 -22.28
N PRO A 406 1.26 -12.20 -22.42
CA PRO A 406 2.25 -12.78 -21.51
C PRO A 406 3.53 -11.94 -21.43
N GLY A 407 4.02 -11.73 -20.21
CA GLY A 407 5.28 -11.00 -19.96
C GLY A 407 5.22 -9.51 -20.28
N GLN A 408 4.03 -8.93 -20.48
CA GLN A 408 3.84 -7.50 -20.74
C GLN A 408 3.04 -6.81 -19.65
N ILE A 409 3.32 -5.52 -19.46
CA ILE A 409 2.57 -4.65 -18.56
C ILE A 409 1.45 -3.96 -19.35
N LEU A 410 0.23 -3.95 -18.79
CA LEU A 410 -0.87 -3.10 -19.24
C LEU A 410 -1.33 -2.18 -18.10
N ASN A 411 -1.26 -0.87 -18.32
CA ASN A 411 -1.85 0.10 -17.40
C ASN A 411 -3.34 0.31 -17.75
N LEU A 412 -4.18 0.30 -16.73
CA LEU A 412 -5.59 0.65 -16.79
C LEU A 412 -5.83 1.89 -15.92
N ASN A 413 -6.11 3.02 -16.59
CA ASN A 413 -6.52 4.24 -15.90
C ASN A 413 -7.92 4.03 -15.32
N SER A 414 -8.00 3.94 -14.01
CA SER A 414 -9.22 3.62 -13.26
C SER A 414 -9.88 4.86 -12.65
N SER A 415 -9.40 6.08 -12.96
CA SER A 415 -9.88 7.32 -12.34
C SER A 415 -11.38 7.57 -12.49
N GLU A 416 -12.05 7.03 -13.51
CA GLU A 416 -13.50 7.18 -13.67
C GLU A 416 -14.32 6.29 -12.71
N VAL A 417 -13.70 5.25 -12.14
CA VAL A 417 -14.34 4.27 -11.24
C VAL A 417 -13.82 4.42 -9.81
N VAL A 418 -12.51 4.58 -9.67
CA VAL A 418 -11.79 4.72 -8.40
C VAL A 418 -11.61 6.21 -8.14
N ALA A 419 -12.64 6.83 -7.57
CA ALA A 419 -12.77 8.28 -7.48
C ALA A 419 -13.33 8.77 -6.14
N LYS A 420 -13.74 7.86 -5.24
CA LYS A 420 -14.32 8.23 -3.96
C LYS A 420 -13.32 9.02 -3.10
N ASP A 421 -13.70 10.21 -2.67
CA ASP A 421 -12.83 11.06 -1.85
C ASP A 421 -13.14 10.90 -0.35
N ASP A 422 -12.48 9.95 0.30
CA ASP A 422 -12.68 9.63 1.73
C ASP A 422 -11.56 10.21 2.62
N GLY A 423 -11.34 11.53 2.54
CA GLY A 423 -10.34 12.21 3.37
C GLY A 423 -8.92 12.11 2.80
N PRO A 424 -7.86 12.27 3.61
CA PRO A 424 -6.53 12.67 3.11
C PRO A 424 -5.89 11.73 2.07
N SER A 425 -6.23 10.45 2.13
CA SER A 425 -5.74 9.44 1.18
C SER A 425 -6.43 9.50 -0.19
N GLY A 426 -7.54 10.24 -0.34
CA GLY A 426 -8.38 10.24 -1.53
C GLY A 426 -8.92 8.85 -1.84
N ALA A 427 -8.94 8.48 -3.12
CA ALA A 427 -9.49 7.21 -3.60
C ALA A 427 -8.60 5.98 -3.32
N HIS A 428 -7.57 6.08 -2.47
CA HIS A 428 -6.57 5.01 -2.28
C HIS A 428 -7.17 3.65 -1.88
N SER A 429 -8.28 3.64 -1.13
CA SER A 429 -8.95 2.42 -0.67
C SER A 429 -10.25 2.12 -1.43
N ASP A 430 -10.56 2.90 -2.47
CA ASP A 430 -11.78 2.75 -3.28
C ASP A 430 -11.66 1.58 -4.28
N ILE A 431 -11.48 0.36 -3.77
CA ILE A 431 -11.14 -0.84 -4.57
C ILE A 431 -12.26 -1.85 -4.71
N PHE A 432 -13.42 -1.61 -4.09
CA PHE A 432 -14.55 -2.54 -4.07
C PHE A 432 -15.48 -2.35 -5.28
N HIS A 433 -14.90 -2.50 -6.47
CA HIS A 433 -15.60 -2.32 -7.74
C HIS A 433 -15.61 -3.60 -8.57
N GLU A 434 -16.77 -3.91 -9.17
CA GLU A 434 -16.90 -5.06 -10.08
C GLU A 434 -15.92 -4.97 -11.26
N GLN A 435 -15.64 -3.75 -11.74
CA GLN A 435 -14.73 -3.46 -12.85
C GLN A 435 -13.29 -3.89 -12.54
N LEU A 436 -12.82 -3.64 -11.32
CA LEU A 436 -11.48 -4.07 -10.88
C LEU A 436 -11.41 -5.59 -10.72
N CYS A 437 -12.47 -6.21 -10.21
CA CYS A 437 -12.57 -7.67 -10.14
C CYS A 437 -12.63 -8.31 -11.54
N TRP A 438 -13.32 -7.68 -12.50
CA TRP A 438 -13.36 -8.14 -13.89
C TRP A 438 -11.97 -8.17 -14.51
N VAL A 439 -11.11 -7.19 -14.23
CA VAL A 439 -9.72 -7.18 -14.69
C VAL A 439 -8.98 -8.43 -14.21
N VAL A 440 -9.15 -8.82 -12.94
CA VAL A 440 -8.51 -10.02 -12.37
C VAL A 440 -9.02 -11.29 -13.07
N ALA A 441 -10.34 -11.41 -13.24
CA ALA A 441 -10.93 -12.55 -13.93
C ALA A 441 -10.44 -12.66 -15.38
N ALA A 442 -10.42 -11.53 -16.11
CA ALA A 442 -10.00 -11.46 -17.50
C ALA A 442 -8.50 -11.71 -17.69
N ALA A 443 -7.65 -11.11 -16.83
CA ALA A 443 -6.20 -11.29 -16.89
C ALA A 443 -5.79 -12.76 -16.65
N GLY A 444 -6.45 -13.43 -15.70
CA GLY A 444 -6.22 -14.84 -15.38
C GLY A 444 -6.85 -15.83 -16.37
N LYS A 445 -7.65 -15.35 -17.35
CA LYS A 445 -8.53 -16.16 -18.21
C LYS A 445 -9.45 -17.07 -17.38
N LEU A 446 -10.00 -16.49 -16.32
CA LEU A 446 -10.90 -17.13 -15.38
C LEU A 446 -12.36 -16.78 -15.62
N ASN A 447 -12.66 -15.77 -16.44
CA ASN A 447 -14.01 -15.42 -16.85
C ASN A 447 -14.56 -16.39 -17.92
N PRO A 448 -15.90 -16.47 -18.09
CA PRO A 448 -16.50 -17.20 -19.21
C PRO A 448 -15.99 -16.68 -20.56
N ALA A 449 -15.82 -17.59 -21.52
CA ALA A 449 -15.31 -17.32 -22.86
C ALA A 449 -16.19 -16.37 -23.69
#